data_AF-A0A929VMG8-F1
#
_entry.id   AF-A0A929VMG8-F1
#
_cell.length_a   1.000
_cell.length_b   1.000
_cell.length_c   1.000
_cell.angle_alpha   90.00
_cell.angle_beta   90.00
_cell.angle_gamma   90.00
#
_symmetry.space_group_name_H-M   'P 1'
#
loop_
_entity.id
_entity.type
_entity.pdbx_description
1 polymer ?
#
loop_
_entity_poly.entity_id
_entity_poly.type
_entity_poly.pdbx_seq_one_letter_code
_entity_poly.pdbx_strand_id
1 'polypeptide(L)'
;MNEYDILNKDNMKNGIFLKIFLFLVVGGITLLIDTSISYILYHNIHLPAFLASGIGFLSGFVFNFPVNRKKVFNHSQYDRFSL
;
A
#
# COMPACT_ATOMS: atom_id res chain seq x y z
N MET A 1 19.20 -32.15 -8.13
CA MET A 1 18.69 -30.83 -7.67
C MET A 1 19.13 -30.70 -6.23
N ASN A 2 19.94 -29.69 -5.91
CA ASN A 2 20.70 -29.65 -4.66
C ASN A 2 19.86 -29.06 -3.53
N GLU A 3 20.11 -29.44 -2.27
CA GLU A 3 19.33 -28.98 -1.10
C GLU A 3 19.35 -27.44 -0.96
N TYR A 4 20.47 -26.82 -1.36
CA TYR A 4 20.65 -25.37 -1.46
C TYR A 4 19.69 -24.70 -2.46
N ASP A 5 19.35 -25.37 -3.56
CA ASP A 5 18.45 -24.83 -4.58
C ASP A 5 16.99 -24.78 -4.06
N ILE A 6 16.62 -25.75 -3.23
CA ILE A 6 15.28 -25.85 -2.63
C ILE A 6 15.11 -24.77 -1.56
N LEU A 7 16.08 -24.65 -0.65
CA LEU A 7 16.11 -23.60 0.38
C LEU A 7 16.09 -22.19 -0.24
N ASN A 8 16.84 -21.94 -1.31
CA ASN A 8 16.84 -20.63 -1.97
C ASN A 8 15.47 -20.31 -2.62
N LYS A 9 14.84 -21.29 -3.25
CA LYS A 9 13.52 -21.15 -3.87
C LYS A 9 12.42 -20.87 -2.85
N ASP A 10 12.45 -21.54 -1.70
CA ASP A 10 11.48 -21.34 -0.62
C ASP A 10 11.65 -19.97 0.05
N ASN A 11 12.90 -19.54 0.28
CA ASN A 11 13.17 -18.19 0.80
C ASN A 11 12.71 -17.09 -0.16
N MET A 12 12.92 -17.25 -1.48
CA MET A 12 12.39 -16.31 -2.48
C MET A 12 10.87 -16.25 -2.48
N LYS A 13 10.19 -17.42 -2.43
CA LYS A 13 8.72 -17.49 -2.35
C LYS A 13 8.19 -16.77 -1.11
N ASN A 14 8.82 -16.99 0.05
CA ASN A 14 8.42 -16.36 1.31
C ASN A 14 8.58 -14.83 1.27
N GLY A 15 9.67 -14.33 0.66
CA GLY A 15 9.89 -12.89 0.48
C GLY A 15 8.84 -12.22 -0.43
N ILE A 16 8.43 -12.90 -1.50
CA ILE A 16 7.37 -12.42 -2.40
C ILE A 16 6.00 -12.45 -1.72
N PHE A 17 5.69 -13.52 -0.99
CA PHE A 17 4.43 -13.66 -0.26
C PHE A 17 4.27 -12.57 0.81
N LEU A 18 5.35 -12.25 1.55
CA LEU A 18 5.38 -11.16 2.52
C LEU A 18 5.06 -9.80 1.86
N LYS A 19 5.62 -9.52 0.68
CA LYS A 19 5.36 -8.28 -0.06
C LYS A 19 3.93 -8.16 -0.52
N ILE A 20 3.35 -9.24 -1.04
CA ILE A 20 1.93 -9.29 -1.46
C ILE A 20 1.03 -9.09 -0.25
N PHE A 21 1.34 -9.75 0.88
CA PHE A 21 0.58 -9.59 2.12
C PHE A 21 0.64 -8.15 2.64
N LEU A 22 1.83 -7.54 2.67
CA LEU A 22 1.99 -6.13 3.04
C LEU A 22 1.23 -5.19 2.10
N PHE A 23 1.26 -5.45 0.80
CA PHE A 23 0.48 -4.69 -0.18
C PHE A 23 -1.03 -4.77 0.09
N LEU A 24 -1.55 -5.97 0.37
CA LEU A 24 -2.96 -6.15 0.73
C LEU A 24 -3.33 -5.42 2.02
N VAL A 25 -2.49 -5.48 3.06
CA VAL A 25 -2.72 -4.78 4.33
C VAL A 25 -2.73 -3.27 4.12
N VAL A 26 -1.75 -2.73 3.40
CA VAL A 26 -1.67 -1.29 3.11
C VAL A 26 -2.85 -0.86 2.23
N GLY A 27 -3.22 -1.64 1.23
CA GLY A 27 -4.41 -1.40 0.41
C GLY A 27 -5.71 -1.40 1.21
N GLY A 28 -5.87 -2.34 2.15
CA GLY A 28 -7.03 -2.40 3.04
C GLY A 28 -7.12 -1.18 3.97
N ILE A 29 -5.99 -0.72 4.53
CA ILE A 29 -5.95 0.49 5.35
C ILE A 29 -6.29 1.72 4.51
N THR A 30 -5.77 1.81 3.28
CA THR A 30 -6.11 2.88 2.35
C THR A 30 -7.60 2.93 2.04
N LEU A 31 -8.24 1.78 1.81
CA LEU A 31 -9.68 1.69 1.57
C LEU A 31 -10.49 2.15 2.79
N LEU A 32 -10.06 1.77 3.99
CA LEU A 32 -10.69 2.22 5.24
C LEU A 32 -10.58 3.74 5.40
N ILE A 33 -9.42 4.33 5.11
CA ILE A 33 -9.20 5.78 5.16
C ILE A 33 -10.10 6.49 4.15
N ASP A 34 -10.09 6.04 2.89
CA ASP A 34 -10.90 6.59 1.81
C ASP A 34 -12.39 6.58 2.17
N THR A 35 -12.91 5.41 2.53
CA THR A 35 -14.32 5.23 2.91
C THR A 35 -14.69 6.08 4.13
N SER A 36 -13.84 6.14 5.16
CA SER A 36 -14.11 6.92 6.38
C SER A 36 -14.14 8.41 6.08
N ILE A 37 -13.18 8.91 5.30
CA ILE A 37 -13.10 10.33 4.95
C ILE A 37 -14.26 10.71 4.04
N SER A 38 -14.54 9.93 2.98
CA SER A 38 -15.70 10.19 2.11
C SER A 38 -17.01 10.17 2.89
N TYR A 39 -17.19 9.24 3.83
CA TYR A 39 -18.38 9.18 4.69
C TYR A 39 -18.51 10.42 5.58
N ILE A 40 -17.43 10.83 6.24
CA ILE A 40 -17.42 12.02 7.11
C ILE A 40 -17.72 13.29 6.29
N LEU A 41 -17.10 13.46 5.12
CA LEU A 41 -17.32 14.64 4.28
C LEU A 41 -18.72 14.68 3.68
N TYR A 42 -19.25 13.53 3.26
CA TYR A 42 -20.59 13.45 2.72
C TYR A 42 -21.66 13.74 3.78
N HIS A 43 -21.50 13.18 4.99
CA HIS A 43 -22.52 13.28 6.03
C HIS A 43 -22.42 14.55 6.89
N ASN A 44 -21.22 15.02 7.25
CA ASN A 44 -21.07 16.21 8.10
C ASN A 44 -21.05 17.52 7.32
N ILE A 45 -20.50 17.52 6.09
CA ILE A 45 -20.28 18.73 5.30
C ILE A 45 -21.30 18.84 4.15
N HIS A 46 -22.13 17.81 3.92
CA HIS A 46 -23.06 17.72 2.78
C HIS A 46 -22.39 18.00 1.43
N LEU A 47 -21.10 17.65 1.32
CA LEU A 47 -20.38 17.80 0.06
C LEU A 47 -20.97 16.85 -1.00
N PRO A 48 -21.01 17.27 -2.28
CA PRO A 48 -21.41 16.40 -3.37
C PRO A 48 -20.60 15.11 -3.32
N ALA A 49 -21.27 13.97 -3.49
CA ALA A 49 -20.64 12.64 -3.41
C ALA A 49 -19.36 12.55 -4.26
N PHE A 50 -19.35 13.18 -5.43
CA PHE A 50 -18.18 13.25 -6.31
C PHE A 50 -16.95 13.91 -5.66
N LEU A 51 -17.13 15.04 -4.95
CA LEU A 51 -16.04 15.73 -4.27
C LEU A 51 -15.60 14.99 -2.99
N ALA A 52 -16.55 14.44 -2.24
CA ALA A 52 -16.26 13.64 -1.05
C ALA A 52 -15.47 12.36 -1.39
N SER A 53 -15.82 11.67 -2.48
CA SER A 53 -15.04 10.55 -3.02
C SER A 53 -13.67 10.98 -3.52
N GLY A 54 -13.56 12.14 -4.18
CA GLY A 54 -12.26 12.65 -4.63
C GLY A 54 -11.29 12.93 -3.49
N ILE A 55 -11.77 13.52 -2.40
CA ILE A 55 -10.95 13.85 -1.21
C ILE A 55 -10.59 12.58 -0.42
N GLY A 56 -11.53 11.65 -0.28
CA GLY A 56 -11.25 10.33 0.31
C GLY A 56 -10.15 9.62 -0.46
N PHE A 57 -10.28 9.56 -1.79
CA PHE A 57 -9.32 8.88 -2.66
C PHE A 57 -7.95 9.53 -2.58
N LEU A 58 -7.87 10.86 -2.63
CA LEU A 58 -6.61 11.59 -2.49
C LEU A 58 -5.95 11.36 -1.13
N SER A 59 -6.73 11.34 -0.04
CA SER A 59 -6.20 11.09 1.29
C SER A 59 -5.69 9.64 1.42
N GLY A 60 -6.46 8.68 0.93
CA GLY A 60 -6.05 7.28 0.85
C GLY A 60 -4.79 7.09 0.00
N PHE A 61 -4.67 7.81 -1.12
CA PHE A 61 -3.51 7.79 -2.02
C PHE A 61 -2.26 8.39 -1.35
N VAL A 62 -2.39 9.54 -0.69
CA VAL A 62 -1.31 10.18 0.08
C VAL A 62 -0.86 9.30 1.24
N PHE A 63 -1.72 8.42 1.78
CA PHE A 63 -1.30 7.41 2.76
C PHE A 63 -0.65 6.19 2.10
N ASN A 64 -1.24 5.68 1.01
CA ASN A 64 -0.80 4.47 0.32
C ASN A 64 0.62 4.62 -0.24
N PHE A 65 0.89 5.76 -0.88
CA PHE A 65 2.14 6.00 -1.60
C PHE A 65 3.39 6.02 -0.71
N PRO A 66 3.48 6.81 0.38
CA PRO A 66 4.65 6.81 1.26
C PRO A 66 4.78 5.53 2.08
N VAL A 67 3.67 4.86 2.43
CA VAL A 67 3.72 3.59 3.17
C VAL A 67 4.23 2.46 2.28
N ASN A 68 3.76 2.37 1.04
CA ASN A 68 4.32 1.42 0.08
C ASN A 68 5.77 1.76 -0.28
N ARG A 69 6.12 3.04 -0.41
CA ARG A 69 7.50 3.49 -0.68
C ARG A 69 8.46 3.20 0.48
N LYS A 70 8.06 3.37 1.75
CA LYS A 70 8.95 3.20 2.91
C LYS A 70 8.99 1.77 3.47
N LYS A 71 7.87 1.04 3.43
CA LYS A 71 7.74 -0.28 4.08
C LYS A 71 7.78 -1.46 3.12
N VAL A 72 7.23 -1.32 1.91
CA VAL A 72 7.08 -2.44 0.95
C VAL A 72 8.23 -2.49 -0.04
N PHE A 73 8.67 -1.32 -0.49
CA PHE A 73 9.81 -1.15 -1.38
C PHE A 73 10.93 -0.40 -0.66
N ASN A 74 11.55 -1.03 0.34
CA ASN A 74 12.85 -0.59 0.81
C ASN A 74 13.80 -0.64 -0.40
N HIS A 75 14.05 0.53 -1.00
CA HIS A 75 15.11 0.67 -1.97
C HIS A 75 16.39 0.37 -1.19
N SER A 76 17.07 -0.72 -1.59
CA SER A 76 18.46 -0.92 -1.24
C SER A 76 19.19 0.40 -1.50
N GLN A 77 20.04 0.84 -0.58
CA GLN A 77 20.84 2.07 -0.70
C GLN A 77 21.72 2.13 -1.98
N TYR A 78 21.70 1.07 -2.79
CA TYR A 78 22.40 0.90 -4.07
C TYR A 78 21.49 0.93 -5.30
N ASP A 79 20.21 1.30 -5.20
CA ASP A 79 19.37 1.45 -6.38
C ASP A 79 19.65 2.79 -7.07
N ARG A 80 20.03 2.72 -8.35
CA ARG A 80 20.51 3.84 -9.21
C ARG A 80 19.50 4.98 -9.40
N PHE A 81 18.28 4.82 -8.90
CA PHE A 81 17.17 5.76 -9.01
C PHE A 81 16.68 6.25 -7.64
N SER A 82 17.60 6.45 -6.69
CA SER A 82 17.31 7.21 -5.47
C SER A 82 17.19 8.70 -5.82
N LEU A 83 15.97 9.15 -6.15
CA LEU A 83 15.57 10.56 -6.15
C LEU A 83 14.94 10.93 -4.79
#